data_AF-A0A960J5Q8-F1
#
_entry.id   AF-A0A960J5Q8-F1
#
_cell.length_a   1.000
_cell.length_b   1.000
_cell.length_c   1.000
_cell.angle_alpha   90.00
_cell.angle_beta   90.00
_cell.angle_gamma   90.00
#
_symmetry.space_group_name_H-M   'P 1'
#
loop_
_entity.id
_entity.type
_entity.pdbx_description
1 polymer ?
#
loop_
_entity_poly.entity_id
_entity_poly.type
_entity_poly.pdbx_seq_one_letter_code
_entity_poly.pdbx_strand_id
1 'polypeptide(L)'
;MTQRLWTAEAIVHAARPRKPISQEPFLEDVRAGRASLPAIALYVESMACMADWLPRYLAQLMAASPSRRLRLHMLENLMEEEGFGAPEGRLTILEGRAHGELARKTAAALDPRPVAERPEGVSGRSLWVERAIGQGRWPAAAAYLFAAWEGVSPEMCKALLDGLRTHYQIAEKDLEYLALHEELDVEHSRVGSELLAAELATEEEWRDAIAGARYGARACHVWHAVVGRAAAKL
;
A
#
# COMPACT_ATOMS: atom_id res chain seq x y z
N MET A 1 20.71 24.92 18.36
CA MET A 1 19.59 23.96 18.46
C MET A 1 18.78 24.10 17.18
N THR A 2 18.81 23.10 16.29
CA THR A 2 17.99 23.09 15.08
C THR A 2 16.52 22.98 15.50
N GLN A 3 15.70 23.99 15.18
CA GLN A 3 14.24 23.87 15.28
C GLN A 3 13.82 22.67 14.43
N ARG A 4 13.21 21.66 15.06
CA ARG A 4 12.55 20.59 14.30
C ARG A 4 11.32 21.19 13.65
N LEU A 5 11.32 21.21 12.32
CA LEU A 5 10.14 21.57 11.55
C LEU A 5 9.22 20.35 11.55
N TRP A 6 8.12 20.46 12.30
CA TRP A 6 7.04 19.50 12.32
C TRP A 6 6.08 19.82 11.17
N THR A 7 6.16 19.06 10.08
CA THR A 7 5.35 19.25 8.88
C THR A 7 4.94 17.93 8.26
N ALA A 8 3.93 17.94 7.37
CA ALA A 8 3.55 16.75 6.60
C ALA A 8 4.73 16.21 5.78
N GLU A 9 5.54 17.10 5.21
CA GLU A 9 6.76 16.72 4.48
C GLU A 9 7.77 15.99 5.38
N ALA A 10 7.83 16.32 6.67
CA ALA A 10 8.69 15.57 7.60
C ALA A 10 8.23 14.12 7.76
N ILE A 11 6.91 13.87 7.79
CA ILE A 11 6.32 12.53 7.85
C ILE A 11 6.60 11.77 6.56
N VAL A 12 6.29 12.36 5.41
CA VAL A 12 6.55 11.75 4.09
C VAL A 12 8.04 11.49 3.88
N HIS A 13 8.89 12.46 4.24
CA HIS A 13 10.35 12.29 4.15
C HIS A 13 10.85 11.17 5.07
N ALA A 14 10.27 11.02 6.26
CA ALA A 14 10.61 9.93 7.18
C ALA A 14 10.18 8.55 6.66
N ALA A 15 9.17 8.49 5.79
CA ALA A 15 8.75 7.30 5.08
C ALA A 15 9.56 7.03 3.81
N ARG A 16 10.46 7.93 3.39
CA ARG A 16 11.29 7.67 2.22
C ARG A 16 12.28 6.55 2.51
N PRO A 17 12.26 5.50 1.69
CA PRO A 17 13.25 4.44 1.83
C PRO A 17 14.67 4.95 1.55
N ARG A 18 15.68 4.25 2.10
CA ARG A 18 17.10 4.55 1.77
C ARG A 18 17.44 4.20 0.33
N LYS A 19 16.78 3.18 -0.22
CA LYS A 19 16.90 2.72 -1.59
C LYS A 19 15.50 2.83 -2.22
N PRO A 20 15.31 3.50 -3.36
CA PRO A 20 13.99 3.56 -4.00
C PRO A 20 13.40 2.17 -4.20
N ILE A 21 12.10 2.01 -3.99
CA ILE A 21 11.47 0.68 -4.04
C ILE A 21 11.52 0.10 -5.46
N SER A 22 11.49 0.96 -6.48
CA SER A 22 11.69 0.59 -7.88
C SER A 22 13.02 -0.12 -8.12
N GLN A 23 14.04 0.09 -7.28
CA GLN A 23 15.35 -0.56 -7.43
C GLN A 23 15.42 -1.91 -6.72
N GLU A 24 14.33 -2.43 -6.16
CA GLU A 24 14.31 -3.79 -5.63
C GLU A 24 14.62 -4.79 -6.77
N PRO A 25 15.53 -5.78 -6.56
CA PRO A 25 16.05 -6.63 -7.65
C PRO A 25 14.96 -7.31 -8.46
N PHE A 26 13.87 -7.75 -7.81
CA PHE A 26 12.76 -8.37 -8.51
C PHE A 26 12.06 -7.42 -9.48
N LEU A 27 11.84 -6.15 -9.09
CA LEU A 27 11.24 -5.15 -9.98
C LEU A 27 12.17 -4.77 -11.14
N GLU A 28 13.49 -4.81 -10.93
CA GLU A 28 14.46 -4.68 -12.01
C GLU A 28 14.38 -5.84 -13.00
N ASP A 29 14.18 -7.07 -12.54
CA ASP A 29 13.98 -8.23 -13.41
C ASP A 29 12.66 -8.14 -14.20
N VAL A 30 11.58 -7.65 -13.60
CA VAL A 30 10.31 -7.40 -14.31
C VAL A 30 10.50 -6.36 -15.41
N ARG A 31 11.10 -5.20 -15.09
CA ARG A 31 11.33 -4.13 -16.08
C ARG A 31 12.27 -4.54 -17.21
N ALA A 32 13.12 -5.53 -16.99
CA ALA A 32 14.04 -6.03 -18.00
C ALA A 32 13.50 -7.27 -18.75
N GLY A 33 12.26 -7.69 -18.48
CA GLY A 33 11.65 -8.88 -19.10
C GLY A 33 12.30 -10.21 -18.68
N ARG A 34 13.01 -10.24 -17.55
CA ARG A 34 13.71 -11.43 -17.04
C ARG A 34 12.89 -12.25 -16.05
N ALA A 35 11.90 -11.64 -15.39
CA ALA A 35 11.02 -12.35 -14.47
C ALA A 35 10.07 -13.30 -15.22
N SER A 36 9.74 -14.44 -14.63
CA SER A 36 8.71 -15.31 -15.19
C SER A 36 7.31 -14.76 -14.88
N LEU A 37 6.34 -14.97 -15.76
CA LEU A 37 4.93 -14.61 -15.48
C LEU A 37 4.42 -15.21 -14.14
N PRO A 38 4.73 -16.47 -13.79
CA PRO A 38 4.41 -17.04 -12.48
C PRO A 38 5.02 -16.27 -11.30
N ALA A 39 6.26 -15.81 -11.43
CA ALA A 39 6.92 -15.01 -10.41
C ALA A 39 6.21 -13.67 -10.21
N ILE A 40 5.81 -13.01 -11.30
CA ILE A 40 5.07 -11.74 -11.24
C ILE A 40 3.68 -11.98 -10.63
N ALA A 41 2.99 -13.05 -11.03
CA ALA A 41 1.70 -13.43 -10.48
C ALA A 41 1.75 -13.64 -8.95
N LEU A 42 2.76 -14.37 -8.45
CA LEU A 42 2.95 -14.55 -7.01
C LEU A 42 3.18 -13.21 -6.28
N TYR A 43 3.95 -12.32 -6.90
CA TYR A 43 4.21 -11.00 -6.34
C TYR A 43 2.93 -10.16 -6.25
N VAL A 44 2.11 -10.14 -7.30
CA VAL A 44 0.83 -9.42 -7.32
C VAL A 44 -0.19 -10.06 -6.36
N GLU A 45 -0.26 -11.38 -6.25
CA GLU A 45 -1.10 -12.06 -5.25
C GLU A 45 -0.71 -11.66 -3.81
N SER A 46 0.59 -11.44 -3.58
CA SER A 46 1.07 -10.94 -2.28
C SER A 46 0.60 -9.51 -2.01
N MET A 47 0.46 -8.67 -3.06
CA MET A 47 -0.16 -7.34 -2.96
C MET A 47 -1.66 -7.43 -2.66
N ALA A 48 -2.36 -8.40 -3.26
CA ALA A 48 -3.78 -8.64 -2.94
C ALA A 48 -4.01 -8.91 -1.45
N CYS A 49 -3.08 -9.61 -0.78
CA CYS A 49 -3.14 -9.82 0.66
C CYS A 49 -3.07 -8.50 1.44
N MET A 50 -2.28 -7.53 0.99
CA MET A 50 -2.16 -6.23 1.65
C MET A 50 -3.44 -5.40 1.43
N ALA A 51 -3.95 -5.38 0.20
CA ALA A 51 -5.23 -4.77 -0.14
C ALA A 51 -6.38 -5.36 0.70
N ASP A 52 -6.38 -6.68 0.94
CA ASP A 52 -7.37 -7.31 1.82
C ASP A 52 -7.30 -6.83 3.29
N TRP A 53 -6.13 -6.40 3.77
CA TRP A 53 -5.93 -5.96 5.15
C TRP A 53 -6.09 -4.45 5.35
N LEU A 54 -5.88 -3.65 4.31
CA LEU A 54 -5.95 -2.19 4.41
C LEU A 54 -7.32 -1.69 4.92
N PRO A 55 -8.48 -2.16 4.43
CA PRO A 55 -9.79 -1.79 4.99
C PRO A 55 -9.91 -2.05 6.49
N ARG A 56 -9.34 -3.15 6.97
CA ARG A 56 -9.35 -3.50 8.40
C ARG A 56 -8.51 -2.53 9.22
N TYR A 57 -7.39 -2.03 8.69
CA TYR A 57 -6.58 -1.03 9.37
C TYR A 57 -7.23 0.35 9.34
N LEU A 58 -7.83 0.75 8.21
CA LEU A 58 -8.59 1.98 8.09
C LEU A 58 -9.75 2.01 9.10
N ALA A 59 -10.54 0.94 9.19
CA ALA A 59 -11.63 0.83 10.16
C ALA A 59 -11.15 0.95 11.62
N GLN A 60 -10.04 0.29 11.97
CA GLN A 60 -9.45 0.36 13.31
C GLN A 60 -8.91 1.77 13.62
N LEU A 61 -8.25 2.41 12.67
CA LEU A 61 -7.77 3.79 12.81
C LEU A 61 -8.92 4.79 12.91
N MET A 62 -9.99 4.62 12.14
CA MET A 62 -11.19 5.45 12.24
C MET A 62 -11.78 5.40 13.65
N ALA A 63 -11.84 4.21 14.25
CA ALA A 63 -12.32 4.05 15.63
C ALA A 63 -11.39 4.71 16.66
N ALA A 64 -10.07 4.73 16.40
CA ALA A 64 -9.07 5.32 17.28
C ALA A 64 -8.87 6.83 17.08
N SER A 65 -9.19 7.37 15.90
CA SER A 65 -8.89 8.75 15.55
C SER A 65 -9.89 9.75 16.13
N PRO A 66 -9.44 10.79 16.86
CA PRO A 66 -10.32 11.83 17.38
C PRO A 66 -10.82 12.80 16.29
N SER A 67 -10.12 12.91 15.16
CA SER A 67 -10.44 13.87 14.10
C SER A 67 -11.57 13.41 13.19
N ARG A 68 -12.62 14.24 13.06
CA ARG A 68 -13.67 14.00 12.05
C ARG A 68 -13.11 14.03 10.63
N ARG A 69 -12.19 14.94 10.32
CA ARG A 69 -11.64 15.09 8.97
C ARG A 69 -10.86 13.84 8.58
N LEU A 70 -10.01 13.36 9.49
CA LEU A 70 -9.22 12.15 9.25
C LEU A 70 -10.13 10.91 9.14
N ARG A 71 -11.17 10.79 9.99
CA ARG A 71 -12.14 9.70 9.89
C ARG A 71 -12.90 9.68 8.56
N LEU A 72 -13.23 10.84 7.99
CA LEU A 72 -13.92 10.91 6.69
C LEU A 72 -12.99 10.51 5.54
N HIS A 73 -11.75 10.97 5.53
CA HIS A 73 -10.78 10.53 4.53
C HIS A 73 -10.50 9.02 4.61
N MET A 74 -10.37 8.47 5.81
CA MET A 74 -10.24 7.01 6.00
C MET A 74 -11.48 6.24 5.54
N LEU A 75 -12.68 6.82 5.70
CA LEU A 75 -13.92 6.21 5.22
C LEU A 75 -13.98 6.20 3.70
N GLU A 76 -13.63 7.31 3.05
CA GLU A 76 -13.54 7.41 1.58
C GLU A 76 -12.57 6.35 1.03
N ASN A 77 -11.36 6.29 1.58
CA ASN A 77 -10.36 5.29 1.22
C ASN A 77 -10.86 3.85 1.46
N LEU A 78 -11.47 3.57 2.62
CA LEU A 78 -12.05 2.24 2.91
C LEU A 78 -13.12 1.86 1.90
N MET A 79 -13.98 2.81 1.53
CA MET A 79 -15.03 2.60 0.54
C MET A 79 -14.44 2.27 -0.83
N GLU A 80 -13.39 2.96 -1.26
CA GLU A 80 -12.69 2.67 -2.51
C GLU A 80 -12.06 1.26 -2.49
N GLU A 81 -11.34 0.91 -1.42
CA GLU A 81 -10.68 -0.39 -1.26
C GLU A 81 -11.67 -1.57 -1.27
N GLU A 82 -12.85 -1.39 -0.67
CA GLU A 82 -13.94 -2.39 -0.64
C GLU A 82 -14.83 -2.34 -1.90
N GLY A 83 -14.51 -1.50 -2.89
CA GLY A 83 -15.20 -1.45 -4.18
C GLY A 83 -16.57 -0.77 -4.13
N PHE A 84 -16.79 0.18 -3.23
CA PHE A 84 -18.00 0.99 -3.23
C PHE A 84 -17.97 2.04 -4.35
N GLY A 85 -19.15 2.34 -4.88
CA GLY A 85 -19.37 3.47 -5.77
C GLY A 85 -20.78 4.03 -5.59
N ALA A 86 -21.11 5.06 -6.36
CA ALA A 86 -22.42 5.71 -6.30
C ALA A 86 -23.11 5.77 -7.68
N PRO A 87 -23.36 4.62 -8.35
CA PRO A 87 -24.15 4.62 -9.58
C PRO A 87 -25.51 5.26 -9.30
N GLU A 88 -25.90 6.21 -10.15
CA GLU A 88 -27.18 6.95 -10.02
C GLU A 88 -27.34 7.67 -8.66
N GLY A 89 -26.22 8.01 -8.01
CA GLY A 89 -26.21 8.68 -6.71
C GLY A 89 -26.51 7.78 -5.50
N ARG A 90 -26.59 6.45 -5.69
CA ARG A 90 -26.84 5.50 -4.60
C ARG A 90 -25.58 4.72 -4.25
N LEU A 91 -25.16 4.81 -2.98
CA LEU A 91 -24.06 4.02 -2.47
C LEU A 91 -24.33 2.51 -2.66
N THR A 92 -23.43 1.86 -3.41
CA THR A 92 -23.58 0.47 -3.86
C THR A 92 -22.21 -0.21 -3.85
N ILE A 93 -22.17 -1.48 -3.42
CA ILE A 93 -20.97 -2.32 -3.58
C ILE A 93 -20.91 -2.75 -5.04
N LEU A 94 -19.84 -2.40 -5.74
CA LEU A 94 -19.63 -2.77 -7.13
C LEU A 94 -18.88 -4.10 -7.18
N GLU A 95 -19.56 -5.16 -7.59
CA GLU A 95 -18.97 -6.51 -7.68
C GLU A 95 -17.70 -6.49 -8.53
N GLY A 96 -16.63 -7.14 -8.04
CA GLY A 96 -15.38 -7.22 -8.78
C GLY A 96 -14.51 -5.97 -8.72
N ARG A 97 -14.88 -4.95 -7.93
CA ARG A 97 -14.16 -3.66 -7.81
C ARG A 97 -13.32 -3.53 -6.55
N ALA A 98 -13.50 -4.40 -5.55
CA ALA A 98 -12.64 -4.38 -4.38
C ALA A 98 -11.18 -4.57 -4.80
N HIS A 99 -10.27 -3.77 -4.23
CA HIS A 99 -8.88 -3.72 -4.67
C HIS A 99 -8.17 -5.07 -4.52
N GLY A 100 -8.47 -5.82 -3.45
CA GLY A 100 -8.00 -7.20 -3.29
C GLY A 100 -8.50 -8.15 -4.39
N GLU A 101 -9.72 -7.96 -4.91
CA GLU A 101 -10.24 -8.74 -6.04
C GLU A 101 -9.58 -8.34 -7.36
N LEU A 102 -9.39 -7.04 -7.60
CA LEU A 102 -8.68 -6.53 -8.78
C LEU A 102 -7.24 -7.06 -8.83
N ALA A 103 -6.52 -7.03 -7.70
CA ALA A 103 -5.18 -7.59 -7.59
C ALA A 103 -5.15 -9.09 -7.92
N ARG A 104 -6.10 -9.88 -7.39
CA ARG A 104 -6.22 -11.31 -7.72
C ARG A 104 -6.55 -11.55 -9.19
N LYS A 105 -7.40 -10.71 -9.81
CA LYS A 105 -7.67 -10.77 -11.25
C LYS A 105 -6.42 -10.50 -12.08
N THR A 106 -5.62 -9.49 -11.71
CA THR A 106 -4.33 -9.22 -12.35
C THR A 106 -3.38 -10.41 -12.19
N ALA A 107 -3.25 -10.98 -10.99
CA ALA A 107 -2.42 -12.17 -10.77
C ALA A 107 -2.87 -13.36 -11.63
N ALA A 108 -4.18 -13.64 -11.71
CA ALA A 108 -4.73 -14.74 -12.51
C ALA A 108 -4.54 -14.54 -14.03
N ALA A 109 -4.51 -13.29 -14.51
CA ALA A 109 -4.22 -12.99 -15.91
C ALA A 109 -2.74 -13.21 -16.27
N LEU A 110 -1.84 -13.08 -15.29
CA LEU A 110 -0.42 -13.36 -15.45
C LEU A 110 -0.13 -14.86 -15.41
N ASP A 111 -0.73 -15.58 -14.46
CA ASP A 111 -0.64 -17.03 -14.36
C ASP A 111 -1.98 -17.60 -13.85
N PRO A 112 -2.71 -18.38 -14.67
CA PRO A 112 -4.02 -18.92 -14.28
C PRO A 112 -3.92 -20.07 -13.29
N ARG A 113 -2.71 -20.57 -13.01
CA ARG A 113 -2.53 -21.61 -11.99
C ARG A 113 -2.89 -21.03 -10.62
N PRO A 114 -3.57 -21.80 -9.76
CA PRO A 114 -3.73 -21.41 -8.38
C PRO A 114 -2.34 -21.13 -7.81
N VAL A 115 -2.14 -19.97 -7.18
CA VAL A 115 -0.87 -19.66 -6.51
C VAL A 115 -0.66 -20.73 -5.44
N ALA A 116 0.22 -21.69 -5.75
CA ALA A 116 0.41 -22.90 -4.99
C ALA A 116 1.09 -22.55 -3.67
N GLU A 117 0.28 -22.38 -2.62
CA GLU A 117 0.69 -22.04 -1.26
C GLU A 117 1.49 -20.73 -1.15
N ARG A 118 0.90 -19.77 -0.44
CA ARG A 118 1.54 -18.48 -0.17
C ARG A 118 2.85 -18.74 0.61
N PRO A 119 3.97 -18.09 0.25
CA PRO A 119 5.20 -18.21 1.02
C PRO A 119 4.94 -17.89 2.50
N GLU A 120 5.47 -18.72 3.41
CA GLU A 120 5.36 -18.46 4.85
C GLU A 120 5.83 -17.04 5.17
N GLY A 121 5.01 -16.29 5.92
CA GLY A 121 5.30 -14.91 6.29
C GLY A 121 4.75 -13.83 5.36
N VAL A 122 4.07 -14.19 4.26
CA VAL A 122 3.42 -13.24 3.34
C VAL A 122 1.92 -13.17 3.63
N SER A 123 1.54 -12.61 4.78
CA SER A 123 0.13 -12.55 5.20
C SER A 123 -0.58 -11.22 4.87
N GLY A 124 0.15 -10.22 4.36
CA GLY A 124 -0.31 -8.82 4.25
C GLY A 124 -0.59 -8.14 5.61
N ARG A 125 -0.63 -8.93 6.70
CA ARG A 125 -1.01 -8.49 8.03
C ARG A 125 0.20 -7.93 8.78
N SER A 126 0.10 -6.67 9.21
CA SER A 126 1.04 -6.03 10.12
C SER A 126 0.55 -6.08 11.57
N LEU A 127 1.09 -7.01 12.36
CA LEU A 127 0.87 -7.05 13.83
C LEU A 127 1.39 -5.78 14.52
N TRP A 128 2.36 -5.09 13.92
CA TRP A 128 2.88 -3.84 14.46
C TRP A 128 1.82 -2.73 14.40
N VAL A 129 1.08 -2.61 13.28
CA VAL A 129 -0.01 -1.63 13.14
C VAL A 129 -1.10 -1.90 14.16
N GLU A 130 -1.56 -3.15 14.27
CA GLU A 130 -2.60 -3.55 15.23
C GLU A 130 -2.18 -3.21 16.67
N ARG A 131 -0.92 -3.51 17.04
CA ARG A 131 -0.39 -3.18 18.37
C ARG A 131 -0.28 -1.67 18.58
N ALA A 132 0.18 -0.92 17.58
CA ALA A 132 0.26 0.54 17.68
C ALA A 132 -1.12 1.15 17.93
N ILE A 133 -2.14 0.72 17.18
CA ILE A 133 -3.53 1.17 17.39
C ILE A 133 -4.02 0.78 18.79
N GLY A 134 -3.85 -0.49 19.19
CA GLY A 134 -4.29 -0.97 20.50
C GLY A 134 -3.59 -0.30 21.69
N GLN A 135 -2.41 0.28 21.48
CA GLN A 135 -1.66 1.06 22.48
C GLN A 135 -1.98 2.56 22.45
N GLY A 136 -2.96 2.99 21.64
CA GLY A 136 -3.31 4.41 21.48
C GLY A 136 -2.32 5.21 20.63
N ARG A 137 -1.33 4.55 20.01
CA ARG A 137 -0.31 5.16 19.13
C ARG A 137 -0.83 5.28 17.70
N TRP A 138 -2.04 5.82 17.58
CA TRP A 138 -2.72 6.00 16.29
C TRP A 138 -1.93 6.88 15.30
N PRO A 139 -1.15 7.91 15.69
CA PRO A 139 -0.35 8.68 14.73
C PRO A 139 0.70 7.82 14.03
N ALA A 140 1.30 6.89 14.77
CA ALA A 140 2.30 5.97 14.25
C ALA A 140 1.67 5.00 13.23
N ALA A 141 0.49 4.46 13.53
CA ALA A 141 -0.24 3.59 12.63
C ALA A 141 -0.77 4.34 11.38
N ALA A 142 -1.27 5.57 11.54
CA ALA A 142 -1.71 6.39 10.41
C ALA A 142 -0.54 6.75 9.47
N ALA A 143 0.60 7.19 10.02
CA ALA A 143 1.79 7.48 9.22
C ALA A 143 2.37 6.24 8.53
N TYR A 144 2.22 5.05 9.14
CA TYR A 144 2.62 3.80 8.51
C TYR A 144 1.79 3.49 7.26
N LEU A 145 0.49 3.79 7.25
CA LEU A 145 -0.36 3.56 6.07
C LEU A 145 -0.17 4.66 5.02
N PHE A 146 -0.48 5.92 5.37
CA PHE A 146 -0.52 7.01 4.40
C PHE A 146 0.87 7.36 3.86
N ALA A 147 1.86 7.54 4.73
CA ALA A 147 3.17 8.03 4.29
C ALA A 147 4.06 6.91 3.74
N ALA A 148 3.93 5.69 4.25
CA ALA A 148 4.79 4.58 3.84
C ALA A 148 4.14 3.66 2.81
N TRP A 149 3.05 2.94 3.13
CA TRP A 149 2.47 1.99 2.17
C TRP A 149 1.93 2.68 0.92
N GLU A 150 0.97 3.57 1.08
CA GLU A 150 0.41 4.34 -0.04
C GLU A 150 1.47 5.28 -0.65
N GLY A 151 2.46 5.72 0.15
CA GLY A 151 3.56 6.53 -0.36
C GLY A 151 4.52 5.79 -1.32
N VAL A 152 4.70 4.47 -1.17
CA VAL A 152 5.61 3.67 -2.03
C VAL A 152 4.87 2.87 -3.11
N SER A 153 3.58 2.60 -2.93
CA SER A 153 2.76 1.86 -3.90
C SER A 153 2.84 2.42 -5.33
N PRO A 154 2.76 3.74 -5.59
CA PRO A 154 2.82 4.28 -6.94
C PRO A 154 4.10 3.90 -7.69
N GLU A 155 5.25 4.01 -7.02
CA GLU A 155 6.55 3.70 -7.60
C GLU A 155 6.68 2.19 -7.93
N MET A 156 6.15 1.33 -7.04
CA MET A 156 6.09 -0.12 -7.28
C MET A 156 5.19 -0.46 -8.47
N CYS A 157 3.95 0.04 -8.45
CA CYS A 157 2.95 -0.27 -9.47
C CYS A 157 3.41 0.20 -10.85
N LYS A 158 4.01 1.39 -10.91
CA LYS A 158 4.67 1.90 -12.11
C LYS A 158 5.74 0.93 -12.64
N ALA A 159 6.65 0.47 -11.77
CA ALA A 159 7.71 -0.45 -12.19
C ALA A 159 7.17 -1.77 -12.75
N LEU A 160 6.08 -2.30 -12.19
CA LEU A 160 5.40 -3.49 -12.70
C LEU A 160 4.73 -3.20 -14.05
N LEU A 161 3.97 -2.11 -14.16
CA LEU A 161 3.29 -1.71 -15.40
C LEU A 161 4.27 -1.52 -16.55
N ASP A 162 5.37 -0.80 -16.32
CA ASP A 162 6.39 -0.54 -17.34
C ASP A 162 6.95 -1.86 -17.90
N GLY A 163 7.25 -2.83 -17.04
CA GLY A 163 7.72 -4.15 -17.47
C GLY A 163 6.64 -4.97 -18.18
N LEU A 164 5.43 -5.04 -17.62
CA LEU A 164 4.31 -5.82 -18.15
C LEU A 164 3.87 -5.34 -19.54
N ARG A 165 3.74 -4.02 -19.73
CA ARG A 165 3.40 -3.40 -21.02
C ARG A 165 4.49 -3.60 -22.06
N THR A 166 5.77 -3.56 -21.66
CA THR A 166 6.90 -3.65 -22.59
C THR A 166 7.21 -5.09 -23.02
N HIS A 167 7.19 -6.04 -22.09
CA HIS A 167 7.77 -7.38 -22.31
C HIS A 167 6.76 -8.52 -22.35
N TYR A 168 5.57 -8.36 -21.76
CA TYR A 168 4.66 -9.47 -21.50
C TYR A 168 3.30 -9.37 -22.22
N GLN A 169 3.03 -8.24 -22.91
CA GLN A 169 1.84 -8.04 -23.75
C GLN A 169 0.50 -8.37 -23.04
N ILE A 170 0.43 -8.12 -21.73
CA ILE A 170 -0.78 -8.30 -20.95
C ILE A 170 -1.82 -7.25 -21.35
N ALA A 171 -3.08 -7.64 -21.47
CA ALA A 171 -4.14 -6.71 -21.84
C ALA A 171 -4.36 -5.66 -20.74
N GLU A 172 -4.55 -4.40 -21.15
CA GLU A 172 -4.65 -3.28 -20.20
C GLU A 172 -5.79 -3.46 -19.17
N LYS A 173 -6.91 -4.07 -19.60
CA LYS A 173 -8.03 -4.40 -18.70
C LYS A 173 -7.63 -5.32 -17.53
N ASP A 174 -6.59 -6.13 -17.70
CA ASP A 174 -6.11 -7.08 -16.70
C ASP A 174 -5.03 -6.44 -15.79
N LEU A 175 -4.55 -5.23 -16.11
CA LEU A 175 -3.59 -4.46 -15.32
C LEU A 175 -4.24 -3.38 -14.44
N GLU A 176 -5.58 -3.36 -14.38
CA GLU A 176 -6.35 -2.30 -13.73
C GLU A 176 -5.93 -2.02 -12.30
N TYR A 177 -5.69 -3.05 -11.48
CA TYR A 177 -5.23 -2.87 -10.09
C TYR A 177 -3.96 -2.01 -10.01
N LEU A 178 -2.97 -2.34 -10.86
CA LEU A 178 -1.69 -1.63 -10.87
C LEU A 178 -1.86 -0.21 -11.41
N ALA A 179 -2.66 -0.02 -12.46
CA ALA A 179 -2.93 1.30 -13.03
C ALA A 179 -3.60 2.24 -12.02
N LEU A 180 -4.60 1.74 -11.28
CA LEU A 180 -5.27 2.52 -10.23
C LEU A 180 -4.28 2.96 -9.15
N HIS A 181 -3.42 2.05 -8.66
CA HIS A 181 -2.48 2.35 -7.57
C HIS A 181 -1.22 3.12 -8.03
N GLU A 182 -0.95 3.25 -9.33
CA GLU A 182 0.02 4.23 -9.84
C GLU A 182 -0.47 5.68 -9.60
N GLU A 183 -1.79 5.90 -9.58
CA GLU A 183 -2.40 7.23 -9.52
C GLU A 183 -3.04 7.56 -8.16
N LEU A 184 -3.95 6.72 -7.67
CA LEU A 184 -4.77 6.98 -6.48
C LEU A 184 -3.92 7.16 -5.22
N ASP A 185 -2.92 6.31 -5.05
CA ASP A 185 -2.10 6.29 -3.84
C ASP A 185 -1.21 7.54 -3.70
N VAL A 186 -0.96 8.28 -4.79
CA VAL A 186 -0.29 9.58 -4.73
C VAL A 186 -1.13 10.57 -3.92
N GLU A 187 -2.43 10.62 -4.19
CA GLU A 187 -3.35 11.51 -3.50
C GLU A 187 -3.65 11.02 -2.08
N HIS A 188 -3.85 9.70 -1.88
CA HIS A 188 -4.04 9.14 -0.55
C HIS A 188 -2.84 9.42 0.38
N SER A 189 -1.61 9.21 -0.12
CA SER A 189 -0.41 9.49 0.65
C SER A 189 -0.29 10.97 1.00
N ARG A 190 -0.55 11.86 0.04
CA ARG A 190 -0.45 13.31 0.21
C ARG A 190 -1.52 13.83 1.19
N VAL A 191 -2.81 13.59 0.89
CA VAL A 191 -3.94 14.07 1.68
C VAL A 191 -3.94 13.43 3.07
N GLY A 192 -3.71 12.12 3.16
CA GLY A 192 -3.64 11.41 4.42
C GLY A 192 -2.53 11.94 5.33
N SER A 193 -1.35 12.23 4.77
CA SER A 193 -0.23 12.81 5.53
C SER A 193 -0.47 14.27 5.94
N GLU A 194 -1.10 15.08 5.08
CA GLU A 194 -1.48 16.47 5.40
C GLU A 194 -2.54 16.53 6.49
N LEU A 195 -3.59 15.71 6.39
CA LEU A 195 -4.62 15.60 7.40
C LEU A 195 -4.06 15.07 8.71
N LEU A 196 -3.19 14.06 8.67
CA LEU A 196 -2.50 13.57 9.86
C LEU A 196 -1.73 14.70 10.54
N ALA A 197 -0.86 15.39 9.82
CA ALA A 197 -0.03 16.47 10.35
C ALA A 197 -0.85 17.60 11.00
N ALA A 198 -2.02 17.93 10.42
CA ALA A 198 -2.91 18.95 10.96
C ALA A 198 -3.54 18.58 12.31
N GLU A 199 -3.55 17.30 12.66
CA GLU A 199 -4.17 16.77 13.89
C GLU A 199 -3.16 16.46 14.99
N LEU A 200 -1.85 16.48 14.69
CA LEU A 200 -0.79 16.23 15.68
C LEU A 200 -0.56 17.47 16.53
N ALA A 201 -0.92 17.38 17.82
CA ALA A 201 -0.87 18.51 18.75
C ALA A 201 0.40 18.51 19.62
N THR A 202 0.96 17.33 19.88
CA THR A 202 2.07 17.16 20.84
C THR A 202 3.34 16.67 20.17
N GLU A 203 4.50 16.97 20.78
CA GLU A 203 5.77 16.44 20.29
C GLU A 203 5.83 14.90 20.31
N GLU A 204 5.10 14.28 21.25
CA GLU A 204 4.99 12.82 21.33
C GLU A 204 4.26 12.24 20.11
N GLU A 205 3.10 12.78 19.75
CA GLU A 205 2.34 12.37 18.56
C GLU A 205 3.16 12.55 17.27
N TRP A 206 3.90 13.66 17.17
CA TRP A 206 4.83 13.90 16.08
C TRP A 206 5.96 12.87 16.03
N ARG A 207 6.58 12.55 17.16
CA ARG A 207 7.61 11.50 17.24
C ARG A 207 7.03 10.14 16.86
N ASP A 208 5.80 9.85 17.26
CA ASP A 208 5.10 8.61 16.92
C ASP A 208 4.80 8.52 15.43
N ALA A 209 4.28 9.57 14.80
CA ALA A 209 4.07 9.62 13.35
C ALA A 209 5.38 9.40 12.58
N ILE A 210 6.46 10.09 12.95
CA ILE A 210 7.79 9.89 12.33
C ILE A 210 8.31 8.46 12.54
N ALA A 211 8.12 7.89 13.73
CA ALA A 211 8.53 6.52 14.00
C ALA A 211 7.73 5.51 13.17
N GLY A 212 6.43 5.75 13.01
CA GLY A 212 5.53 4.95 12.18
C GLY A 212 5.87 4.99 10.70
N ALA A 213 6.06 6.18 10.14
CA ALA A 213 6.53 6.40 8.77
C ALA A 213 7.84 5.62 8.50
N ARG A 214 8.83 5.76 9.39
CA ARG A 214 10.12 5.03 9.27
C ARG A 214 9.96 3.53 9.40
N TYR A 215 9.08 3.06 10.28
CA TYR A 215 8.83 1.63 10.44
C TYR A 215 8.15 1.08 9.19
N GLY A 216 7.15 1.78 8.65
CA GLY A 216 6.47 1.45 7.41
C GLY A 216 7.43 1.32 6.24
N ALA A 217 8.29 2.31 6.02
CA ALA A 217 9.28 2.27 4.95
C ALA A 217 10.20 1.03 5.03
N ARG A 218 10.66 0.68 6.24
CA ARG A 218 11.45 -0.53 6.45
C ARG A 218 10.63 -1.80 6.26
N ALA A 219 9.39 -1.82 6.75
CA ALA A 219 8.51 -2.97 6.60
C ALA A 219 8.18 -3.26 5.14
N CYS A 220 7.90 -2.22 4.35
CA CYS A 220 7.72 -2.31 2.90
C CYS A 220 8.96 -2.97 2.28
N HIS A 221 10.15 -2.41 2.48
CA HIS A 221 11.39 -3.01 1.95
C HIS A 221 11.59 -4.48 2.31
N VAL A 222 11.38 -4.83 3.58
CA VAL A 222 11.52 -6.22 4.02
C VAL A 222 10.51 -7.09 3.30
N TRP A 223 9.26 -6.64 3.17
CA TRP A 223 8.22 -7.34 2.41
C TRP A 223 8.63 -7.53 0.94
N HIS A 224 9.03 -6.47 0.25
CA HIS A 224 9.48 -6.53 -1.15
C HIS A 224 10.65 -7.50 -1.34
N ALA A 225 11.63 -7.44 -0.44
CA ALA A 225 12.81 -8.30 -0.52
C ALA A 225 12.46 -9.77 -0.23
N VAL A 226 11.53 -10.05 0.69
CA VAL A 226 11.07 -11.42 0.99
C VAL A 226 10.24 -11.98 -0.17
N VAL A 227 9.21 -11.24 -0.61
CA VAL A 227 8.33 -11.66 -1.70
C VAL A 227 9.10 -11.76 -3.01
N GLY A 228 9.93 -10.77 -3.34
CA GLY A 228 10.75 -10.76 -4.54
C GLY A 228 11.75 -11.94 -4.58
N ARG A 229 12.38 -12.29 -3.45
CA ARG A 229 13.25 -13.50 -3.38
C ARG A 229 12.46 -14.80 -3.49
N ALA A 230 11.23 -14.85 -3.02
CA ALA A 230 10.37 -16.02 -3.18
C ALA A 230 9.94 -16.16 -4.66
N ALA A 231 9.50 -15.07 -5.27
CA ALA A 231 9.10 -14.99 -6.67
C ALA A 231 10.24 -15.34 -7.63
N ALA A 232 11.46 -14.84 -7.39
CA ALA A 232 12.63 -15.12 -8.24
C ALA A 232 13.07 -16.60 -8.30
N LYS A 233 12.45 -17.49 -7.50
CA LYS A 233 12.69 -18.94 -7.56
C LYS A 233 11.76 -19.68 -8.52
N LEU A 234 10.75 -19.01 -9.07
CA LEU A 234 9.77 -19.55 -10.02
C LEU A 234 10.16 -19.27 -11.47
#